data_AF-A0A943U5J8-F1
#
_entry.id   AF-A0A943U5J8-F1
#
_cell.length_a   1.000
_cell.length_b   1.000
_cell.length_c   1.000
_cell.angle_alpha   90.00
_cell.angle_beta   90.00
_cell.angle_gamma   90.00
#
_symmetry.space_group_name_H-M   'P 1'
#
loop_
_entity.id
_entity.type
_entity.pdbx_description
1 polymer ?
#
loop_
_entity_poly.entity_id
_entity_poly.type
_entity_poly.pdbx_seq_one_letter_code
_entity_poly.pdbx_strand_id
1 'polypeptide(L)'
;MDDKLYNALSKIYRTLIEWKRHPESLEWTAKAMEEMSKLKEDFGVEFNDPELHRQWQERQAAEKIKQTAADTPAPIKKPLEVGDVFPWEMSEEIRFTMNPFPTLFLSWEKITESELVAIENGRLDFRVTFFEGVTFVLTKFGDLRWMAAPYNIHLDGDVPAQAIINIPEDNGLVLHTFLVEKEVNRIKAIRDIVLPHGISRRLISCNQVQLETAFNPQKYLEKLNDIYKKFPTSALLAMSHERLI
;
A
#
# COMPACT_ATOMS: atom_id res chain seq x y z
N MET A 1 -7.47 -20.32 -27.04
CA MET A 1 -6.05 -19.95 -26.98
C MET A 1 -5.27 -21.00 -26.20
N ASP A 2 -4.25 -21.60 -26.80
CA ASP A 2 -3.36 -22.56 -26.12
C ASP A 2 -2.39 -21.87 -25.15
N ASP A 3 -1.71 -22.66 -24.32
CA ASP A 3 -0.85 -22.18 -23.23
C ASP A 3 0.39 -21.43 -23.72
N LYS A 4 0.96 -21.84 -24.86
CA LYS A 4 2.15 -21.20 -25.40
C LYS A 4 1.81 -19.80 -25.91
N LEU A 5 0.71 -19.69 -26.67
CA LEU A 5 0.23 -18.41 -27.17
C LEU A 5 -0.22 -17.47 -26.04
N TYR A 6 -0.90 -18.01 -25.03
CA TYR A 6 -1.30 -17.25 -23.85
C TYR A 6 -0.11 -16.69 -23.06
N ASN A 7 0.93 -17.50 -22.85
CA ASN A 7 2.13 -17.08 -22.16
C ASN A 7 2.90 -16.02 -22.95
N ALA A 8 3.01 -16.19 -24.27
CA ALA A 8 3.64 -15.20 -25.16
C ALA A 8 2.91 -13.85 -25.11
N LEU A 9 1.57 -13.86 -25.23
CA LEU A 9 0.77 -12.64 -25.12
C LEU A 9 0.89 -11.99 -23.74
N SER A 10 0.81 -12.77 -22.67
CA SER A 10 0.96 -12.25 -21.30
C SER A 10 2.32 -11.59 -21.08
N LYS A 11 3.38 -12.15 -21.65
CA LYS A 11 4.74 -11.58 -21.61
C LYS A 11 4.84 -10.26 -22.38
N ILE A 12 4.20 -10.16 -23.55
CA ILE A 12 4.14 -8.93 -24.34
C ILE A 12 3.36 -7.85 -23.59
N TYR A 13 2.17 -8.15 -23.05
CA TYR A 13 1.38 -7.19 -22.28
C TYR A 13 2.14 -6.67 -21.06
N ARG A 14 2.89 -7.53 -20.33
CA ARG A 14 3.78 -7.08 -19.25
C ARG A 14 4.88 -6.15 -19.75
N THR A 15 5.54 -6.51 -20.84
CA THR A 15 6.59 -5.69 -21.46
C THR A 15 6.06 -4.33 -21.91
N LEU A 16 4.84 -4.28 -22.43
CA LEU A 16 4.18 -3.03 -22.83
C LEU A 16 3.75 -2.16 -21.67
N ILE A 17 3.39 -2.75 -20.52
CA ILE A 17 3.14 -2.00 -19.28
C ILE A 17 4.43 -1.30 -18.84
N GLU A 18 5.56 -2.00 -18.82
CA GLU A 18 6.85 -1.40 -18.47
C GLU A 18 7.32 -0.36 -19.50
N TRP A 19 7.12 -0.63 -20.79
CA TRP A 19 7.42 0.34 -21.85
C TRP A 19 6.58 1.62 -21.71
N LYS A 20 5.28 1.52 -21.38
CA LYS A 20 4.43 2.69 -21.11
C LYS A 20 4.87 3.49 -19.89
N ARG A 21 5.51 2.84 -18.90
CA ARG A 21 6.09 3.52 -17.73
C ARG A 21 7.42 4.22 -18.04
N HIS A 22 8.12 3.75 -19.08
CA HIS A 22 9.43 4.27 -19.51
C HIS A 22 9.45 4.52 -21.03
N PRO A 23 8.60 5.42 -21.56
CA PRO A 23 8.45 5.63 -23.01
C PRO A 23 9.74 6.12 -23.69
N GLU A 24 10.64 6.73 -22.95
CA GLU A 24 11.96 7.18 -23.39
C GLU A 24 13.03 6.07 -23.45
N SER A 25 12.74 4.89 -22.89
CA SER A 25 13.70 3.79 -22.85
C SER A 25 13.78 3.05 -24.18
N LEU A 26 14.92 3.18 -24.84
CA LEU A 26 15.26 2.40 -26.04
C LEU A 26 15.35 0.90 -25.75
N GLU A 27 15.72 0.52 -24.54
CA GLU A 27 15.77 -0.88 -24.10
C GLU A 27 14.37 -1.50 -24.07
N TRP A 28 13.42 -0.83 -23.42
CA TRP A 28 12.03 -1.31 -23.36
C TRP A 28 11.35 -1.26 -24.73
N THR A 29 11.70 -0.28 -25.56
CA THR A 29 11.23 -0.20 -26.94
C THR A 29 11.73 -1.40 -27.76
N ALA A 30 13.03 -1.72 -27.70
CA ALA A 30 13.61 -2.86 -28.39
C ALA A 30 13.00 -4.19 -27.91
N LYS A 31 12.80 -4.32 -26.59
CA LYS A 31 12.20 -5.52 -25.97
C LYS A 31 10.73 -5.70 -26.38
N ALA A 32 9.96 -4.62 -26.43
CA ALA A 32 8.57 -4.69 -26.90
C ALA A 32 8.50 -5.12 -28.38
N MET A 33 9.36 -4.56 -29.23
CA MET A 33 9.46 -4.95 -30.65
C MET A 33 9.89 -6.41 -30.83
N GLU A 34 10.89 -6.86 -30.08
CA GLU A 34 11.38 -8.25 -30.12
C GLU A 34 10.27 -9.24 -29.75
N GLU A 35 9.52 -8.98 -28.69
CA GLU A 35 8.44 -9.85 -28.26
C GLU A 35 7.25 -9.85 -29.23
N MET A 36 6.95 -8.72 -29.87
CA MET A 36 5.97 -8.67 -30.98
C MET A 36 6.44 -9.47 -32.21
N SER A 37 7.73 -9.39 -32.55
CA SER A 37 8.30 -10.18 -33.67
C SER A 37 8.18 -11.67 -33.40
N LYS A 38 8.56 -12.11 -32.19
CA LYS A 38 8.43 -13.52 -31.76
C LYS A 38 6.99 -14.01 -31.80
N LEU A 39 6.03 -13.17 -31.40
CA LEU A 39 4.61 -13.55 -31.48
C LEU A 39 4.19 -13.87 -32.93
N LYS A 40 4.63 -13.05 -33.87
CA LYS A 40 4.33 -13.23 -35.28
C LYS A 40 5.06 -14.43 -35.87
N GLU A 41 6.33 -14.63 -35.51
CA GLU A 41 7.15 -15.76 -35.99
C GLU A 41 6.67 -17.12 -35.46
N ASP A 42 6.42 -17.20 -34.15
CA ASP A 42 6.12 -18.47 -33.48
C ASP A 42 4.66 -18.90 -33.62
N PHE A 43 3.74 -17.93 -33.78
CA PHE A 43 2.30 -18.20 -33.76
C PHE A 43 1.55 -17.68 -35.00
N GLY A 44 2.20 -16.93 -35.89
CA GLY A 44 1.57 -16.41 -37.11
C GLY A 44 0.49 -15.37 -36.86
N VAL A 45 0.46 -14.74 -35.68
CA VAL A 45 -0.57 -13.78 -35.28
C VAL A 45 -0.01 -12.38 -35.11
N GLU A 46 -0.83 -11.38 -35.43
CA GLU A 46 -0.50 -9.98 -35.20
C GLU A 46 -0.92 -9.57 -33.78
N PHE A 47 -0.05 -8.86 -33.06
CA PHE A 47 -0.33 -8.42 -31.69
C PHE A 47 -1.57 -7.52 -31.59
N ASN A 48 -1.84 -6.73 -32.65
CA ASN A 48 -2.96 -5.79 -32.71
C ASN A 48 -4.29 -6.44 -33.14
N ASP A 49 -4.37 -7.77 -33.21
CA ASP A 49 -5.62 -8.47 -33.52
C ASP A 49 -6.63 -8.32 -32.35
N PRO A 50 -7.79 -7.66 -32.57
CA PRO A 50 -8.79 -7.45 -31.53
C PRO A 50 -9.39 -8.75 -30.98
N GLU A 51 -9.52 -9.78 -31.81
CA GLU A 51 -10.08 -11.08 -31.40
C GLU A 51 -9.07 -11.84 -30.54
N LEU A 52 -7.79 -11.76 -30.88
CA LEU A 52 -6.70 -12.31 -30.07
C LEU A 52 -6.63 -11.65 -28.69
N HIS A 53 -6.80 -10.32 -28.63
CA HIS A 53 -6.85 -9.58 -27.38
C HIS A 53 -8.02 -10.03 -26.50
N ARG A 54 -9.22 -10.16 -27.09
CA ARG A 54 -10.42 -10.62 -26.38
C ARG A 54 -10.24 -12.02 -25.78
N GLN A 55 -9.72 -12.97 -26.55
CA GLN A 55 -9.47 -14.33 -26.08
C GLN A 55 -8.42 -14.38 -24.96
N TRP A 56 -7.41 -13.51 -25.01
CA TRP A 56 -6.43 -13.38 -23.93
C TRP A 56 -7.09 -12.84 -22.64
N GLN A 57 -7.94 -11.82 -22.74
CA GLN A 57 -8.67 -11.27 -21.59
C GLN A 57 -9.63 -12.29 -20.95
N GLU A 58 -10.40 -13.01 -21.77
CA GLU A 58 -11.31 -14.07 -21.31
C GLU A 58 -10.55 -15.18 -20.57
N ARG A 59 -9.37 -15.56 -21.09
CA ARG A 59 -8.51 -16.56 -20.46
C ARG A 59 -7.86 -16.03 -19.18
N GLN A 60 -7.39 -14.79 -19.14
CA GLN A 60 -6.90 -14.13 -17.92
C GLN A 60 -7.99 -14.12 -16.83
N ALA A 61 -9.23 -13.82 -17.19
CA ALA A 61 -10.36 -13.87 -16.26
C ALA A 61 -10.64 -15.29 -15.77
N ALA A 62 -10.63 -16.28 -16.68
CA ALA A 62 -10.82 -17.69 -16.33
C ALA A 62 -9.68 -18.24 -15.46
N GLU A 63 -8.42 -17.82 -15.69
CA GLU A 63 -7.28 -18.19 -14.86
C GLU A 63 -7.36 -17.52 -13.48
N LYS A 64 -7.75 -16.25 -13.39
CA LYS A 64 -8.05 -15.61 -12.09
C LYS A 64 -9.14 -16.35 -11.33
N ILE A 65 -10.22 -16.77 -12.01
CA ILE A 65 -11.31 -17.56 -11.38
C ILE A 65 -10.79 -18.93 -10.94
N LYS A 66 -9.97 -19.61 -11.75
CA LYS A 66 -9.35 -20.89 -11.38
C LYS A 66 -8.33 -20.75 -10.25
N GLN A 67 -7.57 -19.66 -10.18
CA GLN A 67 -6.64 -19.37 -9.09
C GLN A 67 -7.43 -19.11 -7.80
N THR A 68 -8.53 -18.35 -7.90
CA THR A 68 -9.50 -18.15 -6.80
C THR A 68 -10.20 -19.46 -6.35
N ALA A 69 -10.27 -20.48 -7.21
CA ALA A 69 -10.89 -21.78 -6.91
C ALA A 69 -9.89 -22.87 -6.49
N ALA A 70 -8.63 -22.80 -6.95
CA ALA A 70 -7.53 -23.70 -6.59
C ALA A 70 -6.86 -23.28 -5.28
N ASP A 71 -6.93 -21.99 -4.94
CA ASP A 71 -6.80 -21.51 -3.57
C ASP A 71 -8.11 -21.80 -2.84
N THR A 72 -8.32 -23.08 -2.46
CA THR A 72 -9.18 -23.34 -1.30
C THR A 72 -8.67 -22.41 -0.20
N PRO A 73 -9.49 -21.49 0.34
CA PRO A 73 -8.98 -20.60 1.36
C PRO A 73 -8.43 -21.48 2.48
N ALA A 74 -7.16 -21.27 2.85
CA ALA A 74 -6.74 -21.52 4.21
C ALA A 74 -7.90 -21.06 5.11
N PRO A 75 -8.35 -21.89 6.07
CA PRO A 75 -9.58 -21.66 6.82
C PRO A 75 -9.65 -20.18 7.11
N ILE A 76 -10.70 -19.50 6.59
CA ILE A 76 -10.86 -18.04 6.64
C ILE A 76 -10.21 -17.61 7.94
N LYS A 77 -9.01 -17.01 7.85
CA LYS A 77 -8.28 -16.64 9.08
C LYS A 77 -9.31 -15.79 9.81
N LYS A 78 -9.79 -16.31 10.94
CA LYS A 78 -10.79 -15.63 11.75
C LYS A 78 -10.35 -14.15 11.81
N PRO A 79 -11.23 -13.18 11.50
CA PRO A 79 -10.88 -11.78 11.64
C PRO A 79 -10.22 -11.61 13.00
N LEU A 80 -9.09 -10.92 13.04
CA LEU A 80 -8.41 -10.70 14.30
C LEU A 80 -9.39 -10.04 15.27
N GLU A 81 -9.49 -10.58 16.47
CA GLU A 81 -10.34 -10.07 17.52
C GLU A 81 -9.50 -9.55 18.69
N VAL A 82 -10.11 -8.67 19.51
CA VAL A 82 -9.50 -8.28 20.78
C VAL A 82 -9.25 -9.53 21.63
N GLY A 83 -8.03 -9.63 22.15
CA GLY A 83 -7.54 -10.77 22.92
C GLY A 83 -6.75 -11.80 22.11
N ASP A 84 -6.85 -11.80 20.77
CA ASP A 84 -6.06 -12.69 19.93
C ASP A 84 -4.56 -12.37 20.03
N VAL A 85 -3.73 -13.40 19.83
CA VAL A 85 -2.28 -13.24 19.67
C VAL A 85 -2.04 -12.60 18.30
N PHE A 86 -1.29 -11.51 18.29
CA PHE A 86 -1.01 -10.80 17.06
C PHE A 86 -0.04 -11.63 16.18
N PRO A 87 -0.23 -11.73 14.85
CA PRO A 87 0.42 -12.78 14.06
C PRO A 87 1.94 -12.64 13.88
N TRP A 88 2.52 -11.49 14.22
CA TRP A 88 3.96 -11.24 14.15
C TRP A 88 4.39 -10.30 15.26
N GLU A 89 5.69 -10.29 15.58
CA GLU A 89 6.24 -9.33 16.52
C GLU A 89 6.54 -8.00 15.82
N MET A 90 6.18 -6.90 16.49
CA MET A 90 6.52 -5.56 16.05
C MET A 90 7.70 -5.02 16.86
N SER A 91 8.78 -4.68 16.15
CA SER A 91 9.93 -4.00 16.76
C SER A 91 9.66 -2.51 17.01
N GLU A 92 8.80 -1.90 16.20
CA GLU A 92 8.47 -0.47 16.22
C GLU A 92 7.22 -0.19 17.07
N GLU A 93 7.18 0.96 17.77
CA GLU A 93 6.00 1.38 18.55
C GLU A 93 4.78 1.70 17.67
N ILE A 94 5.02 2.12 16.43
CA ILE A 94 3.99 2.52 15.48
C ILE A 94 4.40 2.15 14.06
N ARG A 95 3.47 1.60 13.29
CA ARG A 95 3.66 1.28 11.86
C ARG A 95 2.41 1.59 11.08
N PHE A 96 2.58 2.14 9.89
CA PHE A 96 1.51 2.33 8.93
C PHE A 96 1.78 1.53 7.65
N THR A 97 0.73 0.97 7.06
CA THR A 97 0.76 0.29 5.76
C THR A 97 -0.52 0.58 5.00
N MET A 98 -0.46 0.53 3.67
CA MET A 98 -1.64 0.55 2.80
C MET A 98 -2.04 -0.86 2.32
N ASN A 99 -1.29 -1.90 2.66
CA ASN A 99 -1.50 -3.27 2.16
C ASN A 99 -1.97 -4.22 3.28
N PRO A 100 -3.10 -4.94 3.11
CA PRO A 100 -4.04 -4.87 1.99
C PRO A 100 -4.98 -3.65 2.02
N PHE A 101 -5.07 -3.00 3.18
CA PHE A 101 -5.87 -1.80 3.42
C PHE A 101 -5.09 -0.82 4.31
N PRO A 102 -5.45 0.47 4.35
CA PRO A 102 -4.84 1.44 5.25
C PRO A 102 -4.94 0.97 6.70
N THR A 103 -3.80 0.66 7.30
CA THR A 103 -3.73 0.07 8.63
C THR A 103 -2.65 0.75 9.47
N LEU A 104 -3.02 1.15 10.69
CA LEU A 104 -2.13 1.67 11.71
C LEU A 104 -1.99 0.63 12.83
N PHE A 105 -0.78 0.15 13.04
CA PHE A 105 -0.45 -0.72 14.15
C PHE A 105 0.27 0.08 15.24
N LEU A 106 -0.17 -0.10 16.48
CA LEU A 106 0.42 0.46 17.69
C LEU A 106 0.90 -0.71 18.56
N SER A 107 2.17 -0.73 18.94
CA SER A 107 2.76 -1.79 19.78
C SER A 107 3.40 -1.18 21.01
N TRP A 108 2.70 -1.25 22.14
CA TRP A 108 3.10 -0.57 23.38
C TRP A 108 3.36 -1.54 24.52
N GLU A 109 4.25 -1.14 25.42
CA GLU A 109 4.51 -1.83 26.67
C GLU A 109 3.58 -1.26 27.75
N LYS A 110 2.96 -2.12 28.56
CA LYS A 110 2.14 -1.74 29.72
C LYS A 110 1.06 -0.71 29.42
N ILE A 111 0.15 -1.04 28.49
CA ILE A 111 -0.95 -0.16 28.09
C ILE A 111 -1.81 0.17 29.32
N THR A 112 -1.94 1.46 29.61
CA THR A 112 -2.81 1.97 30.67
C THR A 112 -4.27 1.99 30.23
N GLU A 113 -5.20 2.01 31.19
CA GLU A 113 -6.63 2.10 30.89
C GLU A 113 -6.98 3.41 30.17
N SER A 114 -6.34 4.53 30.52
CA SER A 114 -6.50 5.81 29.80
C SER A 114 -6.03 5.75 28.35
N GLU A 115 -4.93 5.04 28.07
CA GLU A 115 -4.43 4.85 26.71
C GLU A 115 -5.36 3.97 25.89
N LEU A 116 -5.85 2.88 26.48
CA LEU A 116 -6.82 1.99 25.86
C LEU A 116 -8.10 2.75 25.47
N VAL A 117 -8.68 3.49 26.43
CA VAL A 117 -9.88 4.30 26.19
C VAL A 117 -9.65 5.38 25.12
N ALA A 118 -8.47 6.02 25.12
CA ALA A 118 -8.12 7.00 24.09
C ALA A 118 -8.06 6.38 22.69
N ILE A 119 -7.50 5.17 22.55
CA ILE A 119 -7.47 4.46 21.25
C ILE A 119 -8.88 4.02 20.84
N GLU A 120 -9.66 3.43 21.74
CA GLU A 120 -11.01 2.92 21.43
C GLU A 120 -12.00 4.03 21.10
N ASN A 121 -11.99 5.12 21.88
CA ASN A 121 -13.07 6.11 21.87
C ASN A 121 -12.59 7.55 21.63
N GLY A 122 -11.30 7.83 21.79
CA GLY A 122 -10.76 9.17 21.64
C GLY A 122 -10.93 9.71 20.22
N ARG A 123 -11.00 11.04 20.07
CA ARG A 123 -10.97 11.65 18.74
C ARG A 123 -9.65 11.34 18.06
N LEU A 124 -9.68 10.88 16.80
CA LEU A 124 -8.49 10.78 15.97
C LEU A 124 -8.23 12.12 15.30
N ASP A 125 -7.12 12.76 15.64
CA ASP A 125 -6.50 13.79 14.82
C ASP A 125 -5.48 13.11 13.87
N PHE A 126 -5.66 13.27 12.57
CA PHE A 126 -4.82 12.64 11.55
C PHE A 126 -4.25 13.69 10.60
N ARG A 127 -2.93 13.64 10.35
CA ARG A 127 -2.26 14.49 9.36
C ARG A 127 -1.25 13.74 8.55
N VAL A 128 -0.98 14.27 7.36
CA VAL A 128 0.00 13.73 6.42
C VAL A 128 1.02 14.80 6.13
N THR A 129 2.28 14.52 6.42
CA THR A 129 3.41 15.35 5.99
C THR A 129 4.22 14.57 4.96
N PHE A 130 4.53 15.20 3.84
CA PHE A 130 5.43 14.62 2.84
C PHE A 130 6.72 15.43 2.83
N PHE A 131 7.83 14.81 3.18
CA PHE A 131 9.12 15.48 3.32
C PHE A 131 10.25 14.62 2.80
N GLU A 132 11.03 15.17 1.86
CA GLU A 132 12.18 14.51 1.21
C GLU A 132 11.91 13.10 0.64
N GLY A 133 10.67 12.81 0.22
CA GLY A 133 10.29 11.49 -0.33
C GLY A 133 9.74 10.51 0.71
N VAL A 134 9.62 10.94 1.96
CA VAL A 134 9.02 10.16 3.06
C VAL A 134 7.65 10.73 3.40
N THR A 135 6.66 9.85 3.49
CA THR A 135 5.35 10.19 4.04
C THR A 135 5.38 9.97 5.54
N PHE A 136 5.03 10.96 6.32
CA PHE A 136 4.82 10.83 7.76
C PHE A 136 3.33 10.87 8.02
N VAL A 137 2.81 9.73 8.46
CA VAL A 137 1.45 9.60 8.99
C VAL A 137 1.48 10.03 10.46
N LEU A 138 0.91 11.18 10.74
CA LEU A 138 0.88 11.78 12.06
C LEU A 138 -0.49 11.52 12.68
N THR A 139 -0.52 10.90 13.84
CA THR A 139 -1.78 10.57 14.52
C THR A 139 -1.74 10.98 15.99
N LYS A 140 -2.90 11.39 16.50
CA LYS A 140 -3.15 11.62 17.92
C LYS A 140 -4.55 11.12 18.24
N PHE A 141 -4.67 10.35 19.32
CA PHE A 141 -5.94 9.82 19.80
C PHE A 141 -6.29 10.46 21.14
N GLY A 142 -7.43 11.14 21.23
CA GLY A 142 -7.84 11.85 22.44
C GLY A 142 -6.75 12.84 22.91
N ASP A 143 -6.33 12.72 24.16
CA ASP A 143 -5.28 13.58 24.75
C ASP A 143 -3.87 12.99 24.67
N LEU A 144 -3.68 11.88 23.98
CA LEU A 144 -2.35 11.28 23.80
C LEU A 144 -1.40 12.22 23.04
N ARG A 145 -0.10 11.94 23.15
CA ARG A 145 0.92 12.65 22.36
C ARG A 145 0.75 12.32 20.87
N TRP A 146 1.15 13.27 20.02
CA TRP A 146 1.29 12.99 18.59
C TRP A 146 2.33 11.92 18.35
N MET A 147 2.00 10.98 17.49
CA MET A 147 2.88 9.92 17.02
C MET A 147 3.12 10.08 15.52
N ALA A 148 4.26 9.58 15.06
CA ALA A 148 4.64 9.64 13.65
C ALA A 148 4.97 8.23 13.17
N ALA A 149 4.23 7.77 12.17
CA ALA A 149 4.55 6.56 11.42
C ALA A 149 5.17 6.98 10.08
N PRO A 150 6.50 6.81 9.90
CA PRO A 150 7.12 7.04 8.62
C PRO A 150 6.69 5.93 7.66
N TYR A 151 6.46 6.31 6.41
CA TYR A 151 5.84 5.46 5.43
C TYR A 151 6.37 5.73 4.02
N ASN A 152 6.56 4.64 3.29
CA ASN A 152 6.83 4.66 1.88
C ASN A 152 6.15 3.47 1.21
N ILE A 153 5.37 3.74 0.17
CA ILE A 153 4.57 2.75 -0.57
C ILE A 153 5.38 1.59 -1.14
N HIS A 154 6.66 1.81 -1.45
CA HIS A 154 7.55 0.74 -1.93
C HIS A 154 7.86 -0.33 -0.87
N LEU A 155 7.58 -0.06 0.40
CA LEU A 155 7.73 -1.04 1.49
C LEU A 155 6.54 -2.00 1.62
N ASP A 156 5.42 -1.69 0.98
CA ASP A 156 4.19 -2.51 1.05
C ASP A 156 4.21 -3.72 0.09
N GLY A 157 5.25 -3.85 -0.75
CA GLY A 157 5.34 -4.90 -1.76
C GLY A 157 4.31 -4.69 -2.87
N ASP A 158 3.32 -5.57 -2.95
CA ASP A 158 2.22 -5.45 -3.91
C ASP A 158 1.28 -4.30 -3.51
N VAL A 159 1.28 -3.24 -4.32
CA VAL A 159 0.49 -2.04 -4.06
C VAL A 159 -0.98 -2.26 -4.44
N PRO A 160 -1.95 -2.18 -3.50
CA PRO A 160 -3.35 -2.33 -3.84
C PRO A 160 -3.84 -1.14 -4.66
N ALA A 161 -4.80 -1.38 -5.55
CA ALA A 161 -5.35 -0.35 -6.44
C ALA A 161 -5.90 0.86 -5.66
N GLN A 162 -6.46 0.63 -4.48
CA GLN A 162 -6.99 1.66 -3.57
C GLN A 162 -5.90 2.60 -3.01
N ALA A 163 -4.62 2.19 -3.03
CA ALA A 163 -3.51 3.04 -2.59
C ALA A 163 -3.10 4.08 -3.65
N ILE A 164 -3.61 3.97 -4.87
CA ILE A 164 -3.19 4.77 -6.04
C ILE A 164 -4.35 5.35 -6.86
N ILE A 165 -5.57 4.81 -6.74
CA ILE A 165 -6.75 5.31 -7.45
C ILE A 165 -7.42 6.42 -6.65
N ASN A 166 -7.86 7.48 -7.34
CA ASN A 166 -8.62 8.57 -6.73
C ASN A 166 -9.93 8.06 -6.12
N ILE A 167 -10.22 8.55 -4.91
CA ILE A 167 -11.45 8.27 -4.19
C ILE A 167 -12.53 9.28 -4.63
N PRO A 168 -13.82 8.90 -4.77
CA PRO A 168 -14.92 9.85 -4.99
C PRO A 168 -14.99 10.93 -3.90
N GLU A 169 -15.53 12.11 -4.23
CA GLU A 169 -15.56 13.28 -3.31
C GLU A 169 -16.27 13.02 -1.97
N ASP A 170 -17.28 12.14 -1.97
CA ASP A 170 -18.05 11.77 -0.77
C ASP A 170 -17.42 10.61 0.03
N ASN A 171 -16.30 10.05 -0.42
CA ASN A 171 -15.69 8.86 0.15
C ASN A 171 -14.32 9.17 0.81
N GLY A 172 -13.99 8.36 1.81
CA GLY A 172 -12.71 8.38 2.52
C GLY A 172 -12.12 6.98 2.65
N LEU A 173 -10.82 6.91 2.93
CA LEU A 173 -10.17 5.65 3.28
C LEU A 173 -10.64 5.19 4.65
N VAL A 174 -10.89 3.90 4.81
CA VAL A 174 -11.08 3.29 6.13
C VAL A 174 -9.70 2.97 6.69
N LEU A 175 -9.33 3.63 7.79
CA LEU A 175 -8.15 3.33 8.57
C LEU A 175 -8.49 2.27 9.61
N HIS A 176 -7.87 1.12 9.50
CA HIS A 176 -7.91 0.07 10.51
C HIS A 176 -6.83 0.34 11.55
N THR A 177 -7.18 0.45 12.83
CA THR A 177 -6.23 0.68 13.91
C THR A 177 -6.19 -0.54 14.82
N PHE A 178 -4.99 -1.05 15.08
CA PHE A 178 -4.74 -2.14 16.01
C PHE A 178 -3.82 -1.66 17.12
N LEU A 179 -4.24 -1.88 18.37
CA LEU A 179 -3.39 -1.71 19.55
C LEU A 179 -2.97 -3.08 20.07
N VAL A 180 -1.68 -3.31 20.16
CA VAL A 180 -1.07 -4.57 20.58
C VAL A 180 -0.24 -4.33 21.84
N GLU A 181 -0.50 -5.12 22.88
CA GLU A 181 0.36 -5.18 24.07
C GLU A 181 1.58 -6.04 23.76
N LYS A 182 2.76 -5.41 23.77
CA LYS A 182 4.00 -6.02 23.32
C LYS A 182 4.48 -7.17 24.20
N GLU A 183 4.32 -7.06 25.53
CA GLU A 183 4.80 -8.06 26.49
C GLU A 183 4.18 -9.44 26.29
N VAL A 184 2.91 -9.50 25.86
CA VAL A 184 2.17 -10.75 25.64
C VAL A 184 1.80 -10.96 24.17
N ASN A 185 2.18 -10.03 23.30
CA ASN A 185 1.84 -9.97 21.88
C ASN A 185 0.33 -10.18 21.62
N ARG A 186 -0.54 -9.48 22.38
CA ARG A 186 -2.00 -9.60 22.27
C ARG A 186 -2.66 -8.30 21.85
N ILE A 187 -3.69 -8.42 21.02
CA ILE A 187 -4.51 -7.29 20.59
C ILE A 187 -5.36 -6.81 21.77
N LYS A 188 -5.25 -5.53 22.10
CA LYS A 188 -6.03 -4.86 23.15
C LYS A 188 -7.20 -4.05 22.61
N ALA A 189 -7.04 -3.47 21.42
CA ALA A 189 -8.11 -2.74 20.75
C ALA A 189 -8.01 -2.88 19.23
N ILE A 190 -9.18 -2.87 18.59
CA ILE A 190 -9.34 -2.77 17.15
C ILE A 190 -10.34 -1.65 16.90
N ARG A 191 -10.02 -0.73 15.99
CA ARG A 191 -10.90 0.39 15.67
C ARG A 191 -10.79 0.78 14.21
N ASP A 192 -11.93 0.91 13.56
CA ASP A 192 -12.03 1.40 12.19
C ASP A 192 -12.48 2.86 12.19
N ILE A 193 -11.79 3.69 11.41
CA ILE A 193 -12.06 5.13 11.32
C ILE A 193 -12.05 5.54 9.86
N VAL A 194 -13.13 6.17 9.39
CA VAL A 194 -13.16 6.76 8.05
C VAL A 194 -12.38 8.06 8.07
N LEU A 195 -11.31 8.14 7.28
CA LEU A 195 -10.52 9.36 7.12
C LEU A 195 -11.27 10.36 6.25
N PRO A 196 -11.20 11.67 6.55
CA PRO A 196 -11.77 12.70 5.67
C PRO A 196 -11.24 12.59 4.23
N HIS A 197 -12.07 12.99 3.26
CA HIS A 197 -11.73 12.92 1.84
C HIS A 197 -10.40 13.62 1.50
N GLY A 198 -10.18 14.82 2.04
CA GLY A 198 -8.95 15.59 1.82
C GLY A 198 -7.69 14.85 2.26
N ILE A 199 -7.72 14.30 3.49
CA ILE A 199 -6.62 13.47 4.04
C ILE A 199 -6.38 12.23 3.20
N SER A 200 -7.47 11.57 2.79
CA SER A 200 -7.41 10.36 1.98
C SER A 200 -6.75 10.61 0.62
N ARG A 201 -7.14 11.70 -0.06
CA ARG A 201 -6.51 12.15 -1.29
C ARG A 201 -5.05 12.52 -1.08
N ARG A 202 -4.73 13.21 0.02
CA ARG A 202 -3.36 13.58 0.33
C ARG A 202 -2.45 12.35 0.47
N LEU A 203 -2.90 11.32 1.19
CA LEU A 203 -2.17 10.04 1.28
C LEU A 203 -1.92 9.43 -0.09
N ILE A 204 -2.97 9.32 -0.92
CA ILE A 204 -2.86 8.74 -2.26
C ILE A 204 -1.89 9.55 -3.14
N SER A 205 -1.95 10.88 -3.11
CA SER A 205 -1.02 11.72 -3.86
C SER A 205 0.43 11.54 -3.41
N CYS A 206 0.68 11.38 -2.11
CA CYS A 206 2.03 11.05 -1.63
C CYS A 206 2.51 9.70 -2.18
N ASN A 207 1.64 8.68 -2.22
CA ASN A 207 1.97 7.37 -2.77
C ASN A 207 2.30 7.44 -4.26
N GLN A 208 1.52 8.19 -5.03
CA GLN A 208 1.76 8.40 -6.47
C GLN A 208 3.14 9.02 -6.71
N VAL A 209 3.48 10.09 -5.98
CA VAL A 209 4.81 10.73 -6.08
C VAL A 209 5.94 9.75 -5.69
N GLN A 210 5.73 8.94 -4.66
CA GLN A 210 6.72 7.93 -4.26
C GLN A 210 6.92 6.88 -5.35
N LEU A 211 5.85 6.39 -5.99
CA LEU A 211 5.93 5.40 -7.07
C LEU A 211 6.61 5.92 -8.33
N GLU A 212 6.49 7.22 -8.61
CA GLU A 212 7.19 7.89 -9.71
C GLU A 212 8.68 8.14 -9.40
N THR A 213 9.10 7.95 -8.15
CA THR A 213 10.47 8.18 -7.69
C THR A 213 11.21 6.85 -7.50
N ALA A 214 12.47 6.79 -7.94
CA ALA A 214 13.32 5.63 -7.71
C ALA A 214 13.48 5.34 -6.21
N PHE A 215 13.27 4.08 -5.81
CA PHE A 215 13.35 3.66 -4.42
C PHE A 215 14.62 2.86 -4.14
N ASN A 216 15.29 3.20 -3.03
CA ASN A 216 16.40 2.43 -2.50
C ASN A 216 16.19 2.30 -0.97
N PRO A 217 15.99 1.08 -0.43
CA PRO A 217 15.69 0.88 0.99
C PRO A 217 16.77 1.43 1.93
N GLN A 218 18.05 1.29 1.57
CA GLN A 218 19.17 1.76 2.39
C GLN A 218 19.19 3.29 2.47
N LYS A 219 19.08 3.97 1.33
CA LYS A 219 18.99 5.44 1.28
C LYS A 219 17.76 5.98 2.00
N TYR A 220 16.64 5.25 1.93
CA TYR A 220 15.42 5.59 2.66
C TYR A 220 15.67 5.57 4.17
N LEU A 221 16.29 4.50 4.71
CA LEU A 221 16.59 4.40 6.14
C LEU A 221 17.59 5.46 6.60
N GLU A 222 18.64 5.72 5.82
CA GLU A 222 19.61 6.80 6.09
C GLU A 222 18.92 8.17 6.18
N LYS A 223 18.08 8.48 5.19
CA LYS A 223 17.32 9.72 5.16
C LYS A 223 16.33 9.83 6.33
N LEU A 224 15.62 8.75 6.64
CA LEU A 224 14.68 8.72 7.76
C LEU A 224 15.38 9.03 9.09
N ASN A 225 16.55 8.42 9.31
CA ASN A 225 17.38 8.68 10.48
C ASN A 225 17.85 10.15 10.54
N ASP A 226 18.24 10.73 9.40
CA ASP A 226 18.65 12.12 9.34
C ASP A 226 17.49 13.10 9.57
N ILE A 227 16.29 12.78 9.08
CA ILE A 227 15.09 13.55 9.37
C ILE A 227 14.79 13.52 10.87
N TYR A 228 14.76 12.35 11.50
CA TYR A 228 14.46 12.25 12.94
C TYR A 228 15.50 12.90 13.84
N LYS A 229 16.78 12.96 13.42
CA LYS A 229 17.81 13.72 14.15
C LYS A 229 17.56 15.24 14.12
N LYS A 230 16.97 15.75 13.04
CA LYS A 230 16.81 17.19 12.79
C LYS A 230 15.42 17.71 13.17
N PHE A 231 14.40 16.89 13.00
CA PHE A 231 13.00 17.28 13.07
C PHE A 231 12.26 16.40 14.08
N PRO A 232 11.92 16.91 15.27
CA PRO A 232 11.01 16.21 16.16
C PRO A 232 9.60 16.14 15.54
N THR A 233 8.74 15.25 16.06
CA THR A 233 7.35 15.09 15.60
C THR A 233 6.57 16.42 15.55
N SER A 234 6.82 17.33 16.50
CA SER A 234 6.19 18.65 16.50
C SER A 234 6.59 19.52 15.29
N ALA A 235 7.83 19.40 14.81
CA ALA A 235 8.29 20.09 13.61
C ALA A 235 7.65 19.48 12.34
N LEU A 236 7.59 18.16 12.25
CA LEU A 236 6.89 17.45 11.17
C LEU A 236 5.40 17.82 11.13
N LEU A 237 4.79 18.00 12.30
CA LEU A 237 3.40 18.46 12.42
C LEU A 237 3.24 19.91 11.94
N ALA A 238 4.20 20.80 12.22
CA ALA A 238 4.15 22.18 11.73
C ALA A 238 4.27 22.27 10.20
N MET A 239 4.91 21.28 9.57
CA MET A 239 5.02 21.17 8.10
C MET A 239 3.76 20.60 7.43
N SER A 240 2.82 20.06 8.21
CA SER A 240 1.54 19.58 7.66
C SER A 240 0.66 20.78 7.28
N HIS A 241 0.32 20.89 5.99
CA HIS A 241 -0.48 22.01 5.48
C HIS A 241 -1.99 21.85 5.71
N GLU A 242 -2.46 20.66 6.13
CA GLU A 242 -3.88 20.36 6.30
C GLU A 242 -4.23 20.12 7.78
N ARG A 243 -5.06 21.01 8.35
CA ARG A 243 -5.80 20.76 9.59
C ARG A 243 -7.21 20.33 9.18
N LEU A 244 -7.56 19.06 9.37
CA LEU A 244 -8.94 18.62 9.19
C LEU A 244 -9.43 17.95 10.48
N ILE A 245 -10.33 18.71 11.11
CA ILE A 245 -11.28 18.57 12.22
C ILE A 245 -11.37 17.20 12.91
#